data_AF-A0A957PML6-F1
#
_entry.id   AF-A0A957PML6-F1
#
_cell.length_a   1.000
_cell.length_b   1.000
_cell.length_c   1.000
_cell.angle_alpha   90.00
_cell.angle_beta   90.00
_cell.angle_gamma   90.00
#
_symmetry.space_group_name_H-M   'P 1'
#
loop_
_entity.id
_entity.type
_entity.pdbx_description
1 polymer ?
#
loop_
_entity_poly.entity_id
_entity_poly.type
_entity_poly.pdbx_seq_one_letter_code
_entity_poly.pdbx_strand_id
1 'polypeptide(L)'
;MSRIFVLLYGLFSYVVGLGGLVYFILFVGGWSFLPLHIDSSAPGPLGRGLLINVALIVLFGLQHSVMARPAFKRRFTQSIPRAAERSTYVLLSGILMLVICLFWQPLAGVLWHVENPIGQIILTGGYLFGWAFAVVSTFVINHFELFGLQQIYLNLRNKPEPAPFFTDRFLYKLVRHPLQLGILIGLWVTPTMSMSHLFL
;
A
#
# COMPACT_ATOMS: atom_id res chain seq x y z
N MET A 1 -27.23 -7.71 7.82
CA MET A 1 -26.33 -8.50 6.94
C MET A 1 -26.03 -9.84 7.61
N SER A 2 -25.98 -10.93 6.84
CA SER A 2 -25.57 -12.23 7.40
C SER A 2 -24.06 -12.19 7.73
N ARG A 3 -23.64 -12.91 8.78
CA ARG A 3 -22.22 -12.97 9.17
C ARG A 3 -21.33 -13.56 8.07
N ILE A 4 -21.89 -14.47 7.27
CA ILE A 4 -21.23 -15.08 6.12
C ILE A 4 -20.96 -14.02 5.03
N PHE A 5 -21.90 -13.11 4.77
CA PHE A 5 -21.69 -12.03 3.81
C PHE A 5 -20.51 -11.12 4.23
N VAL A 6 -20.43 -10.76 5.51
CA VAL A 6 -19.32 -9.94 6.04
C VAL A 6 -17.98 -10.66 5.90
N LEU A 7 -17.95 -11.98 6.11
CA LEU A 7 -16.76 -12.80 5.89
C LEU A 7 -16.30 -12.80 4.42
N LEU A 8 -17.20 -13.11 3.49
CA LEU A 8 -16.89 -13.15 2.06
C LEU A 8 -16.44 -11.77 1.57
N TYR A 9 -17.13 -10.71 1.99
CA TYR A 9 -16.75 -9.33 1.70
C TYR A 9 -15.35 -9.00 2.21
N GLY A 10 -15.02 -9.40 3.44
CA GLY A 10 -13.70 -9.14 4.01
C GLY A 10 -12.58 -9.93 3.35
N LEU A 11 -12.82 -11.18 2.95
CA LEU A 11 -11.87 -11.97 2.16
C LEU A 11 -11.63 -11.34 0.78
N PHE A 12 -12.69 -10.93 0.10
CA PHE A 12 -12.58 -10.19 -1.17
C PHE A 12 -11.79 -8.89 -0.99
N SER A 13 -12.10 -8.12 0.06
CA SER A 13 -11.40 -6.89 0.41
C SER A 13 -9.91 -7.11 0.65
N TYR A 14 -9.54 -8.20 1.32
CA TYR A 14 -8.16 -8.59 1.54
C TYR A 14 -7.43 -8.91 0.23
N VAL A 15 -8.04 -9.71 -0.65
CA VAL A 15 -7.45 -10.06 -1.96
C VAL A 15 -7.21 -8.81 -2.80
N VAL A 16 -8.19 -7.90 -2.88
CA VAL A 16 -8.04 -6.64 -3.63
C VAL A 16 -7.02 -5.72 -2.97
N GLY A 17 -7.05 -5.59 -1.64
CA GLY A 17 -6.11 -4.76 -0.88
C GLY A 17 -4.66 -5.21 -1.03
N LEU A 18 -4.40 -6.50 -0.79
CA LEU A 18 -3.08 -7.09 -0.94
C LEU A 18 -2.64 -7.13 -2.40
N GLY A 19 -3.54 -7.49 -3.32
CA GLY A 19 -3.28 -7.45 -4.75
C GLY A 19 -2.89 -6.06 -5.24
N GLY A 20 -3.58 -5.02 -4.78
CA GLY A 20 -3.24 -3.63 -5.06
C GLY A 20 -1.87 -3.23 -4.53
N LEU A 21 -1.52 -3.64 -3.30
CA LEU A 21 -0.19 -3.42 -2.72
C LEU A 21 0.91 -4.16 -3.51
N VAL A 22 0.71 -5.44 -3.83
CA VAL A 22 1.69 -6.23 -4.60
C VAL A 22 1.88 -5.64 -5.99
N TYR A 23 0.79 -5.25 -6.65
CA TYR A 23 0.87 -4.60 -7.96
C TYR A 23 1.60 -3.26 -7.87
N PHE A 24 1.35 -2.46 -6.83
CA PHE A 24 2.07 -1.20 -6.59
C PHE A 24 3.57 -1.41 -6.41
N ILE A 25 3.97 -2.43 -5.63
CA ILE A 25 5.37 -2.81 -5.49
C ILE A 25 5.95 -3.06 -6.89
N LEU A 26 5.39 -4.01 -7.63
CA LEU A 26 5.87 -4.33 -8.98
C LEU A 26 5.88 -3.11 -9.92
N PHE A 27 4.86 -2.26 -9.86
CA PHE A 27 4.75 -1.04 -10.64
C PHE A 27 5.93 -0.09 -10.37
N VAL A 28 6.25 0.17 -9.10
CA VAL A 28 7.35 1.07 -8.70
C VAL A 28 8.71 0.50 -9.07
N GLY A 29 8.88 -0.83 -9.02
CA GLY A 29 10.14 -1.49 -9.36
C GLY A 29 10.57 -1.34 -10.83
N GLY A 30 9.68 -0.84 -11.71
CA GLY A 30 10.04 -0.58 -13.10
C GLY A 30 10.39 -1.83 -13.91
N TRP A 31 9.82 -2.99 -13.52
CA TRP A 31 10.21 -4.27 -14.10
C TRP A 31 9.80 -4.40 -15.57
N SER A 32 10.75 -4.76 -16.43
CA SER A 32 10.56 -4.86 -17.89
C SER A 32 9.53 -5.92 -18.33
N PHE A 33 9.26 -6.93 -17.49
CA PHE A 33 8.24 -7.94 -17.78
C PHE A 33 6.80 -7.43 -17.54
N LEU A 34 6.64 -6.32 -16.82
CA LEU A 34 5.33 -5.77 -16.47
C LEU A 34 4.94 -4.75 -17.55
N PRO A 35 3.82 -4.92 -18.29
CA PRO A 35 3.45 -3.99 -19.36
C PRO A 35 3.18 -2.56 -18.89
N LEU A 36 2.72 -2.42 -17.65
CA LEU A 36 2.44 -1.14 -17.02
C LEU A 36 3.23 -1.04 -15.71
N HIS A 37 4.28 -0.22 -15.74
CA HIS A 37 5.11 0.15 -14.60
C HIS A 37 5.36 1.67 -14.60
N ILE A 38 6.05 2.17 -13.59
CA ILE A 38 6.21 3.60 -13.29
C ILE A 38 6.73 4.48 -14.44
N ASP A 39 7.48 3.88 -15.37
CA ASP A 39 8.11 4.52 -16.53
C ASP A 39 7.73 3.86 -17.88
N SER A 40 6.68 3.03 -17.90
CA SER A 40 6.32 2.19 -19.06
C SER A 40 5.78 2.96 -20.28
N SER A 41 5.25 4.17 -20.08
CA SER A 41 4.65 4.98 -21.15
C SER A 41 5.53 6.18 -21.50
N ALA A 42 5.44 6.65 -22.74
CA ALA A 42 6.14 7.87 -23.14
C ALA A 42 5.63 9.08 -22.33
N PRO A 43 6.53 9.93 -21.78
CA PRO A 43 6.12 11.12 -21.05
C PRO A 43 5.28 12.06 -21.92
N GLY A 44 4.13 12.48 -21.39
CA GLY A 44 3.27 13.49 -22.00
C GLY A 44 3.68 14.93 -21.64
N PRO A 45 2.82 15.93 -21.92
CA PRO A 45 3.06 17.31 -21.50
C PRO A 45 3.19 17.42 -19.97
N LEU A 46 4.30 18.01 -19.51
CA LEU A 46 4.67 18.08 -18.08
C LEU A 46 3.54 18.60 -17.19
N GLY A 47 2.90 19.71 -17.57
CA GLY A 47 1.82 20.31 -16.77
C GLY A 47 0.62 19.38 -16.58
N ARG A 48 0.25 18.61 -17.62
CA ARG A 48 -0.82 17.62 -17.53
C ARG A 48 -0.42 16.43 -16.65
N GLY A 49 0.82 15.95 -16.81
CA GLY A 49 1.36 14.85 -15.99
C GLY A 49 1.37 15.19 -14.51
N LEU A 50 1.91 16.35 -14.14
CA LEU A 50 1.93 16.84 -12.76
C LEU A 50 0.52 16.98 -12.18
N LEU A 51 -0.41 17.59 -12.92
CA LEU A 51 -1.78 17.77 -12.45
C LEU A 51 -2.47 16.44 -12.14
N ILE A 52 -2.34 15.45 -13.04
CA ILE A 52 -2.93 14.13 -12.83
C ILE A 52 -2.26 13.40 -11.66
N ASN A 53 -0.92 13.36 -11.61
CA ASN A 53 -0.21 12.67 -10.53
C ASN A 53 -0.52 13.28 -9.16
N VAL A 54 -0.55 14.62 -9.04
CA VAL A 54 -0.98 15.29 -7.81
C VAL A 54 -2.41 14.90 -7.45
N ALA A 55 -3.34 14.94 -8.40
CA ALA A 55 -4.73 14.56 -8.14
C ALA A 55 -4.85 13.11 -7.65
N LEU A 56 -4.08 12.18 -8.22
CA LEU A 56 -4.03 10.76 -7.81
C LEU A 56 -3.48 10.60 -6.38
N ILE A 57 -2.33 11.23 -6.08
CA ILE A 57 -1.72 11.20 -4.74
C ILE A 57 -2.67 11.82 -3.71
N VAL A 58 -3.26 12.97 -4.01
CA VAL A 58 -4.20 13.65 -3.11
C VAL A 58 -5.46 12.80 -2.90
N LEU A 59 -6.00 12.18 -3.95
CA LEU A 59 -7.17 11.31 -3.83
C LEU A 59 -6.89 10.12 -2.90
N PHE A 60 -5.76 9.43 -3.11
CA PHE A 60 -5.35 8.32 -2.25
C PHE A 60 -5.09 8.80 -0.81
N GLY A 61 -4.29 9.85 -0.64
CA GLY A 61 -3.94 10.40 0.66
C GLY A 61 -5.15 10.89 1.45
N LEU A 62 -6.11 11.53 0.77
CA LEU A 62 -7.36 12.00 1.36
C LEU A 62 -8.24 10.83 1.81
N GLN A 63 -8.45 9.81 0.96
CA GLN A 63 -9.19 8.62 1.36
C GLN A 63 -8.53 7.93 2.56
N HIS A 64 -7.23 7.70 2.50
CA HIS A 64 -6.47 6.99 3.52
C HIS A 64 -6.50 7.74 4.86
N SER A 65 -6.36 9.07 4.82
CA SER A 65 -6.35 9.93 6.02
C SER A 65 -7.74 10.11 6.62
N VAL A 66 -8.76 10.38 5.79
CA VAL A 66 -10.13 10.62 6.25
C VAL A 66 -10.70 9.37 6.91
N MET A 67 -10.56 8.20 6.27
CA MET A 67 -11.08 6.96 6.82
C MET A 67 -10.34 6.49 8.08
N ALA A 68 -9.09 6.93 8.28
CA ALA A 68 -8.37 6.68 9.52
C ALA A 68 -8.90 7.50 10.71
N ARG A 69 -9.65 8.59 10.48
CA ARG A 69 -10.12 9.48 11.56
C ARG A 69 -11.23 8.85 12.41
N PRO A 70 -11.19 9.00 13.76
CA PRO A 70 -12.23 8.47 14.64
C PRO A 70 -13.65 8.98 14.34
N ALA A 71 -13.79 10.24 13.93
CA ALA A 71 -15.08 10.83 13.57
C ALA A 71 -15.70 10.13 12.36
N PHE A 72 -14.90 9.89 11.31
CA PHE A 72 -15.35 9.17 10.12
C PHE A 72 -15.79 7.75 10.47
N LYS A 73 -14.95 7.00 11.21
CA LYS A 73 -15.25 5.62 11.63
C LYS A 73 -16.57 5.52 12.40
N ARG A 74 -16.82 6.44 13.34
CA ARG A 74 -18.09 6.50 14.10
C ARG A 74 -19.31 6.71 13.21
N ARG A 75 -19.21 7.59 12.20
CA ARG A 75 -20.29 7.87 11.25
C ARG A 75 -20.49 6.70 10.28
N PHE A 76 -19.40 6.16 9.76
CA PHE A 76 -19.42 5.10 8.74
C PHE A 76 -19.97 3.78 9.28
N THR A 77 -19.63 3.44 10.53
CA THR A 77 -20.15 2.25 11.22
C THR A 77 -21.64 2.35 11.62
N GLN A 78 -22.30 3.48 11.39
CA GLN A 78 -23.77 3.58 11.44
C GLN A 78 -24.41 2.98 10.16
N SER A 79 -23.68 2.95 9.06
CA SER A 79 -24.17 2.49 7.74
C SER A 79 -23.75 1.05 7.41
N ILE A 80 -22.58 0.62 7.89
CA ILE A 80 -22.05 -0.74 7.67
C ILE A 80 -21.80 -1.48 8.99
N PRO A 81 -21.78 -2.83 8.99
CA PRO A 81 -21.38 -3.59 10.17
C PRO A 81 -19.99 -3.19 10.65
N ARG A 82 -19.79 -3.02 11.96
CA ARG A 82 -18.48 -2.66 12.55
C ARG A 82 -17.36 -3.60 12.11
N ALA A 83 -17.64 -4.90 12.03
CA ALA A 83 -16.68 -5.90 11.57
C ALA A 83 -16.20 -5.71 10.12
N ALA A 84 -16.96 -4.99 9.28
CA ALA A 84 -16.61 -4.71 7.90
C ALA A 84 -15.85 -3.37 7.71
N GLU A 85 -15.72 -2.54 8.76
CA GLU A 85 -15.09 -1.21 8.67
C GLU A 85 -13.64 -1.31 8.17
N ARG A 86 -12.83 -2.12 8.85
CA ARG A 86 -11.42 -2.31 8.48
C ARG A 86 -11.25 -2.95 7.10
N SER A 87 -12.07 -3.94 6.77
CA SER A 87 -12.06 -4.56 5.43
C SER A 87 -12.40 -3.54 4.34
N THR A 88 -13.37 -2.66 4.57
CA THR A 88 -13.76 -1.61 3.61
C THR A 88 -12.65 -0.60 3.40
N TYR A 89 -11.96 -0.21 4.48
CA TYR A 89 -10.77 0.64 4.38
C TYR A 89 -9.69 0.03 3.50
N VAL A 90 -9.41 -1.27 3.68
CA VAL A 90 -8.41 -2.02 2.91
C VAL A 90 -8.81 -2.14 1.45
N LEU A 91 -10.07 -2.46 1.17
CA LEU A 91 -10.61 -2.54 -0.19
C LEU A 91 -10.43 -1.22 -0.95
N LEU A 92 -10.88 -0.11 -0.36
CA LEU A 92 -10.79 1.21 -0.99
C LEU A 92 -9.34 1.67 -1.15
N SER A 93 -8.48 1.40 -0.17
CA SER A 93 -7.05 1.72 -0.28
C SER A 93 -6.40 0.90 -1.42
N GLY A 94 -6.73 -0.38 -1.56
CA GLY A 94 -6.23 -1.23 -2.65
C GLY A 94 -6.72 -0.78 -4.02
N ILE A 95 -8.01 -0.43 -4.15
CA ILE A 95 -8.56 0.12 -5.40
C ILE A 95 -7.86 1.42 -5.77
N LEU A 96 -7.73 2.36 -4.83
CA LEU A 96 -7.08 3.65 -5.12
C LEU A 96 -5.59 3.49 -5.41
N MET A 97 -4.92 2.51 -4.80
CA MET A 97 -3.56 2.15 -5.16
C MET A 97 -3.46 1.65 -6.61
N LEU A 98 -4.39 0.79 -7.05
CA LEU A 98 -4.46 0.37 -8.45
C LEU A 98 -4.78 1.55 -9.37
N VAL A 99 -5.67 2.47 -8.96
CA VAL A 99 -5.98 3.69 -9.71
C VAL A 99 -4.73 4.57 -9.88
N ILE A 100 -3.89 4.70 -8.85
CA ILE A 100 -2.58 5.37 -9.00
C ILE A 100 -1.78 4.67 -10.10
N CYS A 101 -1.58 3.35 -10.03
CA CYS A 101 -0.75 2.63 -10.99
C CYS A 101 -1.30 2.72 -12.42
N LEU A 102 -2.63 2.61 -12.59
CA LEU A 102 -3.31 2.60 -13.88
C LEU A 102 -3.31 3.96 -14.58
N PHE A 103 -3.39 5.05 -13.81
CA PHE A 103 -3.53 6.40 -14.36
C PHE A 103 -2.29 7.27 -14.16
N TRP A 104 -1.23 6.73 -13.57
CA TRP A 104 0.05 7.43 -13.39
C TRP A 104 0.57 7.97 -14.72
N GLN A 105 1.05 9.21 -14.71
CA GLN A 105 1.63 9.86 -15.88
C GLN A 105 3.15 9.93 -15.73
N PRO A 106 3.93 9.25 -16.58
CA PRO A 106 5.38 9.37 -16.57
C PRO A 106 5.84 10.81 -16.83
N LEU A 107 6.86 11.23 -16.10
CA LEU A 107 7.49 12.54 -16.22
C LEU A 107 8.86 12.37 -16.88
N ALA A 108 9.17 13.24 -17.85
CA ALA A 108 10.45 13.18 -18.54
C ALA A 108 11.62 13.50 -17.60
N GLY A 109 12.69 12.73 -17.74
CA GLY A 109 13.94 12.94 -17.03
C GLY A 109 14.33 11.76 -16.14
N VAL A 110 15.64 11.55 -16.05
CA VAL A 110 16.26 10.55 -15.19
C VAL A 110 17.24 11.28 -14.28
N LEU A 111 17.11 11.09 -12.96
CA LEU A 111 18.04 11.67 -11.98
C LEU A 111 19.32 10.84 -11.91
N TRP A 112 19.16 9.52 -11.80
CA TRP A 112 20.28 8.59 -11.87
C TRP A 112 19.88 7.27 -12.52
N HIS A 113 20.87 6.67 -13.15
CA HIS A 113 20.82 5.32 -13.67
C HIS A 113 22.17 4.67 -13.40
N VAL A 114 22.17 3.54 -12.70
CA VAL A 114 23.39 2.79 -12.40
C VAL A 114 23.66 1.80 -13.51
N GLU A 115 24.74 1.99 -14.26
CA GLU A 115 25.14 1.09 -15.36
C GLU A 115 25.89 -0.16 -14.86
N ASN A 116 26.57 -0.05 -13.72
CA ASN A 116 27.36 -1.16 -13.17
C ASN A 116 26.45 -2.33 -12.74
N PRO A 117 26.63 -3.55 -13.28
CA PRO A 117 25.75 -4.68 -12.96
C PRO A 117 25.70 -5.05 -11.48
N ILE A 118 26.82 -4.97 -10.77
CA ILE A 118 26.88 -5.25 -9.33
C ILE A 118 26.09 -4.18 -8.56
N GLY A 119 26.26 -2.91 -8.93
CA GLY A 119 25.49 -1.80 -8.37
C GLY A 119 23.98 -1.97 -8.58
N GLN A 120 23.56 -2.40 -9.78
CA GLN A 120 22.15 -2.71 -10.06
C GLN A 120 21.61 -3.84 -9.18
N ILE A 121 22.37 -4.92 -9.00
CA ILE A 121 21.98 -6.04 -8.13
C ILE A 121 21.84 -5.58 -6.67
N ILE A 122 22.81 -4.80 -6.16
CA ILE A 122 22.77 -4.31 -4.78
C ILE A 122 21.54 -3.43 -4.55
N LEU A 123 21.28 -2.48 -5.44
CA LEU A 123 20.13 -1.57 -5.31
C LEU A 123 18.80 -2.32 -5.47
N THR A 124 18.71 -3.24 -6.42
CA THR A 124 17.52 -4.09 -6.58
C THR A 124 17.31 -5.00 -5.36
N GLY A 125 18.39 -5.54 -4.78
CA GLY A 125 18.34 -6.27 -3.53
C GLY A 125 17.85 -5.40 -2.36
N GLY A 126 18.31 -4.16 -2.27
CA GLY A 126 17.86 -3.17 -1.30
C GLY A 126 16.37 -2.82 -1.45
N TYR A 127 15.91 -2.60 -2.68
CA TYR A 127 14.50 -2.43 -3.02
C TYR A 127 13.66 -3.60 -2.50
N LEU A 128 14.02 -4.85 -2.87
CA LEU A 128 13.29 -6.05 -2.47
C LEU A 128 13.32 -6.25 -0.95
N PHE A 129 14.46 -5.97 -0.33
CA PHE A 129 14.62 -6.01 1.12
C PHE A 129 13.69 -5.02 1.81
N GLY A 130 13.59 -3.78 1.35
CA GLY A 130 12.70 -2.76 1.91
C GLY A 130 11.24 -3.22 1.93
N TRP A 131 10.75 -3.74 0.81
CA TRP A 131 9.39 -4.28 0.71
C TRP A 131 9.18 -5.52 1.56
N ALA A 132 10.13 -6.47 1.57
CA ALA A 132 10.07 -7.63 2.44
C ALA A 132 10.04 -7.23 3.93
N PHE A 133 10.87 -6.25 4.32
CA PHE A 133 10.92 -5.70 5.67
C PHE A 133 9.59 -5.06 6.07
N ALA A 134 8.97 -4.29 5.17
CA ALA A 134 7.64 -3.73 5.36
C ALA A 134 6.59 -4.85 5.57
N VAL A 135 6.57 -5.88 4.71
CA VAL A 135 5.64 -7.01 4.84
C VAL A 135 5.83 -7.76 6.15
N VAL A 136 7.07 -8.13 6.51
CA VAL A 136 7.37 -8.81 7.78
C VAL A 136 6.90 -7.96 8.97
N SER A 137 7.10 -6.64 8.93
CA SER A 137 6.64 -5.73 9.99
C SER A 137 5.12 -5.80 10.22
N THR A 138 4.32 -6.05 9.18
CA THR A 138 2.86 -6.22 9.34
C THR A 138 2.50 -7.46 10.17
N PHE A 139 3.25 -8.56 10.02
CA PHE A 139 3.05 -9.78 10.81
C PHE A 139 3.49 -9.62 12.27
N VAL A 140 4.49 -8.78 12.54
CA VAL A 140 4.97 -8.50 13.91
C VAL A 140 3.92 -7.75 14.73
N ILE A 141 3.12 -6.86 14.12
CA ILE A 141 1.98 -6.23 14.80
C ILE A 141 0.84 -7.23 14.93
N ASN A 142 0.19 -7.54 13.81
CA ASN A 142 -0.90 -8.50 13.62
C ASN A 142 -1.46 -8.29 12.20
N HIS A 143 -0.91 -9.00 11.21
CA HIS A 143 -1.29 -8.79 9.80
C HIS A 143 -2.80 -8.96 9.57
N PHE A 144 -3.40 -9.95 10.22
CA PHE A 144 -4.82 -10.24 10.05
C PHE A 144 -5.72 -9.12 10.60
N GLU A 145 -5.35 -8.50 11.71
CA GLU A 145 -6.05 -7.33 12.23
C GLU A 145 -5.80 -6.10 11.36
N LEU A 146 -4.55 -5.89 10.93
CA LEU A 146 -4.19 -4.78 10.05
C LEU A 146 -4.99 -4.82 8.74
N PHE A 147 -5.26 -6.00 8.20
CA PHE A 147 -6.02 -6.17 6.96
C PHE A 147 -7.53 -6.43 7.18
N GLY A 148 -8.02 -6.43 8.41
CA GLY A 148 -9.46 -6.59 8.71
C GLY A 148 -9.98 -8.02 8.78
N LEU A 149 -9.11 -9.02 8.57
CA LEU A 149 -9.44 -10.45 8.59
C LEU A 149 -9.80 -10.96 10.00
N GLN A 150 -9.18 -10.40 11.04
CA GLN A 150 -9.51 -10.77 12.42
C GLN A 150 -10.94 -10.36 12.78
N GLN A 151 -11.35 -9.15 12.42
CA GLN A 151 -12.66 -8.58 12.74
C GLN A 151 -13.80 -9.40 12.11
N ILE A 152 -13.65 -9.74 10.83
CA ILE A 152 -14.66 -10.56 10.14
C ILE A 152 -14.73 -11.98 10.71
N TYR A 153 -13.60 -12.56 11.10
CA TYR A 153 -13.54 -13.90 11.69
C TYR A 153 -14.19 -13.93 13.09
N LEU A 154 -13.88 -12.96 13.94
CA LEU A 154 -14.49 -12.85 15.28
C LEU A 154 -16.00 -12.60 15.17
N ASN A 155 -16.44 -11.77 14.22
CA ASN A 155 -17.85 -11.56 13.93
C ASN A 155 -18.57 -12.84 13.49
N LEU A 156 -17.93 -13.67 12.65
CA LEU A 156 -18.45 -14.99 12.27
C LEU A 156 -18.63 -15.90 13.50
N ARG A 157 -17.64 -15.90 14.39
CA ARG A 157 -17.63 -16.69 15.63
C ARG A 157 -18.47 -16.09 16.77
N ASN A 158 -19.11 -14.95 16.55
CA ASN A 158 -19.84 -14.20 17.58
C ASN A 158 -19.00 -13.89 18.83
N LYS A 159 -17.71 -13.58 18.64
CA LYS A 159 -16.79 -13.21 19.72
C LYS A 159 -16.54 -11.70 19.69
N PRO A 160 -16.38 -11.06 20.86
CA PRO A 160 -16.02 -9.65 20.93
C PRO A 160 -14.60 -9.43 20.37
N GLU A 161 -14.36 -8.25 19.79
CA GLU A 161 -13.03 -7.82 19.37
C GLU A 161 -12.17 -7.48 20.60
N PRO A 162 -10.95 -8.03 20.73
CA PRO A 162 -10.05 -7.67 21.81
C PRO A 162 -9.61 -6.21 21.69
N ALA A 163 -9.25 -5.59 22.81
CA ALA A 163 -8.68 -4.25 22.80
C ALA A 163 -7.35 -4.23 22.01
N PRO A 164 -7.02 -3.15 21.30
CA PRO A 164 -5.74 -3.02 20.61
C PRO A 164 -4.59 -3.18 21.60
N PHE A 165 -3.60 -4.03 21.27
CA PHE A 165 -2.40 -4.20 22.07
C PHE A 165 -1.21 -3.54 21.37
N PHE A 166 -0.36 -2.87 22.15
CA PHE A 166 0.90 -2.34 21.65
C PHE A 166 1.95 -3.47 21.63
N THR A 167 2.75 -3.54 20.56
CA THR A 167 3.88 -4.48 20.46
C THR A 167 5.19 -3.70 20.40
N ASP A 168 6.17 -4.14 21.19
CA ASP A 168 7.55 -3.65 21.19
C ASP A 168 8.54 -4.77 20.82
N ARG A 169 8.06 -5.86 20.20
CA ARG A 169 8.86 -7.07 19.96
C ARG A 169 9.61 -7.02 18.62
N PHE A 170 10.73 -7.74 18.56
CA PHE A 170 11.54 -7.96 17.36
C PHE A 170 11.94 -6.66 16.65
N LEU A 171 11.45 -6.39 15.43
CA LEU A 171 11.79 -5.19 14.66
C LEU A 171 11.45 -3.88 15.39
N TYR A 172 10.39 -3.90 16.20
CA TYR A 172 9.96 -2.72 16.98
C TYR A 172 10.92 -2.37 18.14
N LYS A 173 11.86 -3.27 18.49
CA LYS A 173 12.98 -2.94 19.41
C LYS A 173 14.08 -2.14 18.73
N LEU A 174 14.24 -2.31 17.42
CA LEU A 174 15.30 -1.66 16.65
C LEU A 174 14.84 -0.29 16.14
N VAL A 175 13.61 -0.22 15.60
CA VAL A 175 13.06 0.99 14.98
C VAL A 175 11.60 1.14 15.38
N ARG A 176 11.18 2.36 15.75
CA ARG A 176 9.79 2.65 16.19
C ARG A 176 8.74 2.43 15.09
N HIS A 177 9.15 2.59 13.83
CA HIS A 177 8.29 2.60 12.65
C HIS A 177 8.88 1.71 11.52
N PRO A 178 9.01 0.39 11.75
CA PRO A 178 9.71 -0.50 10.83
C PRO A 178 8.95 -0.68 9.51
N LEU A 179 7.60 -0.65 9.54
CA LEU A 179 6.78 -0.66 8.32
C LEU A 179 7.10 0.55 7.43
N GLN A 180 7.10 1.76 8.00
CA GLN A 180 7.40 2.99 7.27
C GLN A 180 8.83 3.02 6.75
N LEU A 181 9.80 2.54 7.54
CA LEU A 181 11.18 2.42 7.11
C LEU A 181 11.32 1.46 5.91
N GLY A 182 10.67 0.30 5.96
CA GLY A 182 10.67 -0.65 4.85
C GLY A 182 10.09 -0.04 3.57
N ILE A 183 8.97 0.69 3.68
CA ILE A 183 8.36 1.41 2.54
C ILE A 183 9.34 2.45 1.98
N LEU A 184 10.00 3.24 2.83
CA LEU A 184 10.96 4.26 2.38
C LEU A 184 12.14 3.63 1.61
N ILE A 185 12.70 2.54 2.13
CA ILE A 185 13.76 1.79 1.46
C ILE A 185 13.25 1.22 0.13
N GLY A 186 12.07 0.59 0.14
CA GLY A 186 11.46 -0.04 -1.02
C GLY A 186 11.06 0.94 -2.11
N LEU A 187 10.78 2.20 -1.79
CA LEU A 187 10.57 3.24 -2.80
C LEU A 187 11.91 3.78 -3.31
N TRP A 188 12.85 4.15 -2.44
CA TRP A 188 13.95 5.03 -2.86
C TRP A 188 15.26 4.31 -3.22
N VAL A 189 15.46 3.08 -2.74
CA VAL A 189 16.67 2.30 -3.06
C VAL A 189 16.44 1.58 -4.39
N THR A 190 16.59 2.29 -5.50
CA THR A 190 16.37 1.77 -6.86
C THR A 190 17.58 1.99 -7.77
N PRO A 191 17.90 1.08 -8.71
CA PRO A 191 18.97 1.28 -9.69
C PRO A 191 18.72 2.43 -10.66
N THR A 192 17.44 2.75 -10.92
CA THR A 192 17.04 3.86 -11.79
C THR A 192 16.01 4.71 -11.06
N MET A 193 16.29 6.00 -10.93
CA MET A 193 15.34 6.98 -10.40
C MET A 193 14.99 7.98 -11.49
N SER A 194 13.78 7.83 -12.04
CA SER A 194 13.19 8.80 -12.95
C SER A 194 12.57 9.96 -12.20
N MET A 195 12.26 11.05 -12.93
CA MET A 195 11.42 12.12 -12.38
C MET A 195 10.02 11.59 -12.01
N SER A 196 9.49 10.62 -12.76
CA SER A 196 8.23 9.95 -12.43
C SER A 196 8.31 9.25 -11.08
N HIS A 197 9.40 8.53 -10.82
CA HIS A 197 9.60 7.78 -9.59
C HIS A 197 9.79 8.70 -8.40
N LEU A 198 10.67 9.71 -8.51
CA LEU A 198 10.88 10.65 -7.42
C LEU A 198 9.60 11.41 -7.02
N PHE A 199 8.71 11.66 -7.97
CA PHE A 199 7.48 12.40 -7.73
C PHE A 199 6.42 11.61 -6.94
N LEU A 200 6.49 10.29 -6.95
CA LEU A 200 5.58 9.38 -6.26
C LEU A 200 5.84 9.35 -4.75
#